data_AF-A0A5B1AZG6-F1
#
_entry.id   AF-A0A5B1AZG6-F1
#
_cell.length_a   1.000
_cell.length_b   1.000
_cell.length_c   1.000
_cell.angle_alpha   90.00
_cell.angle_beta   90.00
_cell.angle_gamma   90.00
#
_symmetry.space_group_name_H-M   'P 1'
#
loop_
_entity.id
_entity.type
_entity.pdbx_description
1 polymer ?
#
loop_
_entity_poly.entity_id
_entity_poly.type
_entity_poly.pdbx_seq_one_letter_code
_entity_poly.pdbx_strand_id
1 'polypeptide(L)' 'MDENSVFEIGSVSKTFTGILLADMVLKNEIKLDDPLQNYLPNGIKSPTKNGKNIQLIRFVIKKFV' A
#
# COMPACT_ATOMS: atom_id res chain seq x y z
N MET A 1 12.95 10.48 -28.31
CA MET A 1 13.01 10.49 -26.85
C MET A 1 13.67 11.79 -26.49
N ASP A 2 12.96 12.60 -25.72
CA ASP A 2 13.35 13.93 -25.27
C ASP A 2 13.10 14.02 -23.76
N GLU A 3 13.39 15.16 -23.16
CA GLU A 3 13.21 15.42 -21.73
C GLU A 3 11.75 15.34 -21.26
N ASN A 4 10.78 15.37 -22.17
CA ASN A 4 9.34 15.31 -21.86
C ASN A 4 8.75 13.91 -22.09
N SER A 5 9.56 12.95 -22.52
CA SER A 5 9.12 11.58 -22.76
C SER A 5 8.73 10.90 -21.44
N VAL A 6 7.53 10.32 -21.39
CA VAL A 6 6.98 9.66 -20.19
C VAL A 6 7.29 8.16 -20.21
N PHE A 7 7.68 7.62 -19.06
CA PHE A 7 8.03 6.20 -18.89
C PHE A 7 7.36 5.59 -17.67
N GLU A 8 7.16 4.28 -17.72
CA GLU A 8 6.87 3.51 -16.52
C GLU A 8 8.12 3.43 -15.64
N ILE A 9 7.97 3.81 -14.36
CA ILE A 9 9.07 3.81 -13.38
C ILE A 9 9.08 2.56 -12.49
N GLY A 10 8.10 1.66 -12.69
CA GLY A 10 8.00 0.39 -11.99
C GLY A 10 8.01 0.54 -10.47
N SER A 11 8.98 -0.10 -9.79
CA SER A 11 9.00 -0.12 -8.32
C SER A 11 9.34 1.22 -7.67
N VAL A 12 9.80 2.22 -8.42
CA VAL A 12 9.97 3.58 -7.90
C VAL A 12 8.62 4.17 -7.46
N SER A 13 7.50 3.74 -8.07
CA SER A 13 6.15 4.15 -7.66
C SER A 13 5.85 3.84 -6.17
N LYS A 14 6.46 2.80 -5.59
CA LYS A 14 6.25 2.44 -4.17
C LYS A 14 6.77 3.50 -3.20
N THR A 15 7.79 4.28 -3.59
CA THR A 15 8.29 5.40 -2.78
C THR A 15 7.20 6.45 -2.63
N PHE A 16 6.54 6.82 -3.74
CA PHE A 16 5.43 7.78 -3.72
C PHE A 16 4.22 7.26 -2.92
N THR A 17 3.85 5.99 -3.11
CA THR A 17 2.79 5.36 -2.29
C THR A 17 3.13 5.33 -0.80
N GLY A 18 4.39 5.05 -0.45
CA GLY A 18 4.85 5.08 0.95
C GLY A 18 4.81 6.48 1.57
N ILE A 19 5.13 7.52 0.79
CA ILE A 19 5.00 8.92 1.23
C ILE A 19 3.53 9.26 1.53
N LEU A 20 2.60 8.90 0.64
CA LEU A 20 1.17 9.11 0.88
C LEU A 20 0.68 8.35 2.11
N LEU A 21 1.10 7.09 2.28
CA LEU A 21 0.75 6.31 3.48
C LEU A 21 1.25 6.99 4.77
N ALA A 22 2.48 7.50 4.77
CA ALA A 22 3.04 8.20 5.91
C ALA A 22 2.28 9.49 6.24
N ASP A 23 1.89 10.26 5.22
CA ASP A 23 1.07 11.47 5.38
C ASP A 23 -0.30 11.15 6.02
N MET A 24 -0.99 10.11 5.55
CA MET A 24 -2.28 9.67 6.12
C MET A 24 -2.15 9.22 7.59
N VAL A 25 -1.02 8.56 7.95
CA VAL A 25 -0.73 8.19 9.34
C VAL A 25 -0.53 9.43 10.21
N LEU A 26 0.24 10.42 9.74
CA LEU A 26 0.46 11.67 10.46
C LEU A 26 -0.84 12.46 10.65
N LYS A 27 -1.77 12.36 9.70
CA LYS A 27 -3.12 12.95 9.77
C LYS A 27 -4.10 12.13 10.63
N ASN A 28 -3.67 11.00 11.19
CA ASN A 28 -4.50 10.06 11.95
C ASN A 28 -5.70 9.49 11.15
N GLU A 29 -5.60 9.44 9.82
CA GLU A 29 -6.64 8.86 8.95
C GLU A 29 -6.59 7.33 8.95
N ILE A 30 -5.39 6.77 9.15
CA ILE A 30 -5.11 5.33 9.17
C ILE A 30 -4.03 5.01 10.22
N LYS A 31 -3.90 3.75 10.62
CA LYS A 31 -2.74 3.23 11.35
C LYS A 31 -1.98 2.21 10.51
N LEU A 32 -0.66 2.17 10.66
CA LEU A 32 0.19 1.26 9.89
C LEU A 32 -0.13 -0.22 10.14
N ASP A 33 -0.52 -0.55 11.37
CA ASP A 33 -0.84 -1.88 11.84
C ASP A 33 -2.32 -2.26 11.70
N ASP A 34 -3.15 -1.37 11.13
CA ASP A 34 -4.54 -1.69 10.87
C ASP A 34 -4.66 -2.93 9.96
N PRO A 35 -5.63 -3.83 10.22
CA PRO A 35 -5.95 -4.90 9.28
C PRO A 35 -6.30 -4.35 7.90
N LEU A 36 -5.69 -4.89 6.84
CA LEU A 36 -5.99 -4.54 5.45
C LEU A 36 -7.48 -4.65 5.14
N GLN A 37 -8.15 -5.62 5.76
CA GLN A 37 -9.59 -5.86 5.64
C GLN A 37 -10.45 -4.61 5.89
N ASN A 38 -10.01 -3.71 6.77
CA ASN A 38 -10.76 -2.50 7.13
C ASN A 38 -10.90 -1.52 5.95
N TYR A 39 -10.00 -1.62 4.97
CA TYR A 39 -9.91 -0.70 3.83
C TYR A 39 -10.36 -1.34 2.52
N LEU A 40 -10.84 -2.58 2.56
CA LEU A 40 -11.35 -3.27 1.38
C LEU A 40 -12.86 -3.03 1.22
N PRO A 41 -13.37 -2.94 -0.02
CA PRO A 41 -14.80 -2.89 -0.29
C PRO A 41 -15.56 -4.06 0.34
N ASN A 42 -16.83 -3.82 0.67
CA ASN A 42 -17.72 -4.85 1.19
C ASN A 42 -17.76 -6.08 0.27
N GLY A 43 -17.68 -7.26 0.87
CA GLY A 43 -17.67 -8.54 0.14
C GLY A 43 -16.28 -9.02 -0.30
N ILE A 44 -15.24 -8.19 -0.21
CA ILE A 44 -13.86 -8.62 -0.50
C ILE A 44 -13.19 -9.08 0.79
N LYS A 45 -12.72 -10.33 0.81
CA LYS A 45 -11.92 -10.87 1.93
C LYS A 45 -10.44 -10.68 1.66
N SER A 46 -9.73 -10.08 2.62
CA SER A 46 -8.28 -10.01 2.58
C SER A 46 -7.66 -11.41 2.73
N PRO A 47 -6.54 -11.70 2.06
CA PRO A 47 -5.81 -12.93 2.32
C PRO A 47 -5.28 -12.94 3.75
N THR A 48 -5.21 -14.13 4.35
CA THR A 48 -4.60 -14.33 5.67
C THR A 48 -3.25 -15.01 5.51
N LYS A 49 -2.35 -14.79 6.47
CA LYS A 49 -1.08 -15.51 6.55
C LYS A 49 -1.02 -16.25 7.88
N ASN A 50 -0.98 -17.59 7.85
CA ASN A 50 -0.99 -18.44 9.04
C ASN A 50 -2.16 -18.13 9.98
N GLY A 51 -3.35 -17.90 9.42
CA GLY A 51 -4.54 -17.54 10.20
C GLY A 51 -4.55 -16.12 10.79
N LYS A 52 -3.53 -15.30 10.51
CA LYS A 52 -3.47 -13.90 10.94
C LYS A 52 -3.86 -12.96 9.79
N ASN A 53 -4.60 -11.91 10.12
CA ASN A 53 -4.91 -10.83 9.20
C ASN A 53 -3.63 -10.12 8.75
N ILE A 54 -3.59 -9.73 7.48
CA ILE A 54 -2.49 -8.94 6.95
C ILE A 54 -2.70 -7.48 7.35
N GLN A 55 -1.65 -6.84 7.85
CA GLN A 55 -1.65 -5.41 8.19
C GLN A 55 -1.47 -4.57 6.91
N LEU A 56 -2.05 -3.37 6.89
CA LEU A 56 -2.03 -2.44 5.76
C LEU A 56 -0.60 -2.16 5.26
N ILE A 57 0.34 -1.91 6.18
CA ILE A 57 1.75 -1.63 5.87
C ILE A 57 2.43 -2.72 5.04
N ARG A 58 1.95 -3.97 5.13
CA ARG A 58 2.55 -5.10 4.40
C ARG A 58 2.41 -4.96 2.89
N PHE A 59 1.42 -4.21 2.41
CA PHE A 59 1.17 -4.02 0.97
C PHE A 59 2.15 -3.05 0.31
N VAL A 60 2.63 -2.05 1.03
CA VAL A 60 3.54 -1.04 0.47
C VAL A 60 4.98 -1.56 0.34
N ILE A 61 5.42 -2.37 1.32
CA ILE A 61 6.84 -2.75 1.44
C ILE A 61 7.18 -4.02 0.66
N LYS A 62 6.22 -4.93 0.45
CA LYS A 62 6.49 -6.20 -0.25
C LYS A 62 6.03 -6.16 -1.70
N LYS A 63 6.97 -6.39 -2.62
CA LYS A 63 6.70 -6.78 -4.00
C LYS A 63 5.89 -8.09 -3.99
N PHE A 64 4.64 -8.03 -4.45
CA PHE A 64 3.93 -9.19 -4.95
C PHE A 64 4.38 -9.40 -6.40
N VAL A 65 5.35 -10.28 -6.59
CA VAL A 65 5.51 -11.09 -7.80
C VAL A 65 5.47 -12.53 -7.32
#